data_AF-A0A931Z6E2-F1
#
_entry.id   AF-A0A931Z6E2-F1
#
_cell.length_a   1.000
_cell.length_b   1.000
_cell.length_c   1.000
_cell.angle_alpha   90.00
_cell.angle_beta   90.00
_cell.angle_gamma   90.00
#
_symmetry.space_group_name_H-M   'P 1'
#
loop_
_entity.id
_entity.type
_entity.pdbx_description
1 polymer ?
#
loop_
_entity_poly.entity_id
_entity_poly.type
_entity_poly.pdbx_seq_one_letter_code
_entity_poly.pdbx_strand_id
1 'polypeptide(L)'
;MPSLRQVVDGTYSPLALELVEMLIAAAVRRRHRPPGRGLTLRPGPDTPLWRDELVRQVRPHLRKYGAKAQLARLLGLPRQRLQDCLKAGSASLDAERTLLLLGWLGFFQRGGELTPVVRPGRRSRQPGAPPVPGNV
;
A
#
# COMPACT_ATOMS: atom_id res chain seq x y z
N MET A 1 -50.61 -12.17 16.34
CA MET A 1 -49.68 -11.59 15.36
C MET A 1 -49.40 -10.14 15.74
N PRO A 2 -48.35 -9.86 16.55
CA PRO A 2 -47.90 -8.51 16.83
C PRO A 2 -46.86 -8.05 15.81
N SER A 3 -46.91 -6.76 15.51
CA SER A 3 -46.31 -6.05 14.38
C SER A 3 -44.85 -5.61 14.63
N LEU A 4 -44.06 -5.67 13.55
CA LEU A 4 -42.62 -5.34 13.41
C LEU A 4 -42.24 -3.85 13.64
N ARG A 5 -42.86 -3.15 14.60
CA ARG A 5 -42.62 -1.71 14.81
C ARG A 5 -42.39 -1.25 16.27
N GLN A 6 -42.19 -2.17 17.23
CA GLN A 6 -42.02 -1.80 18.64
C GLN A 6 -40.71 -2.27 19.33
N VAL A 7 -39.63 -2.52 18.60
CA VAL A 7 -38.31 -2.77 19.23
C VAL A 7 -37.37 -1.59 18.95
N VAL A 8 -37.87 -0.39 19.24
CA VAL A 8 -37.11 0.86 19.29
C VAL A 8 -37.54 1.56 20.57
N ASP A 9 -37.20 0.96 21.73
CA ASP A 9 -37.12 1.67 23.00
C ASP A 9 -36.24 0.84 23.96
N GLY A 10 -35.32 1.55 24.63
CA GLY A 10 -34.10 0.99 25.19
C GLY A 10 -34.27 -0.03 26.32
N THR A 11 -33.45 -1.07 26.25
CA THR A 11 -32.67 -1.63 27.38
C THR A 11 -31.66 -2.61 26.78
N TYR A 12 -30.61 -2.06 26.14
CA TYR A 12 -29.41 -2.87 25.92
C TYR A 12 -28.80 -3.10 27.30
N SER A 13 -29.09 -4.25 27.89
CA SER A 13 -28.47 -4.67 29.14
C SER A 13 -26.94 -4.55 28.98
N PRO A 14 -26.23 -3.82 29.86
CA PRO A 14 -24.79 -3.60 29.72
C PRO A 14 -24.01 -4.92 29.63
N LEU A 15 -24.52 -5.97 30.29
CA LEU A 15 -23.98 -7.32 30.22
C LEU A 15 -24.05 -7.94 28.81
N ALA A 16 -25.06 -7.60 28.01
CA ALA A 16 -25.19 -8.10 26.64
C ALA A 16 -24.15 -7.43 25.71
N LEU A 17 -23.83 -6.17 25.94
CA LEU A 17 -22.81 -5.46 25.18
C LEU A 17 -21.41 -5.99 25.53
N GLU A 18 -21.11 -6.17 26.81
CA GLU A 18 -19.84 -6.77 27.26
C GLU A 18 -19.65 -8.20 26.73
N LEU A 19 -20.71 -9.01 26.68
CA LEU A 19 -20.63 -10.36 26.13
C LEU A 19 -20.31 -10.36 24.63
N VAL A 20 -20.93 -9.45 23.88
CA VAL A 20 -20.66 -9.26 22.45
C VAL A 20 -19.22 -8.79 22.24
N GLU A 21 -18.75 -7.82 23.02
CA GLU A 21 -17.37 -7.33 22.96
C GLU A 21 -16.35 -8.41 23.33
N MET A 22 -16.63 -9.20 24.38
CA MET A 22 -15.80 -10.33 24.77
C MET A 22 -15.75 -11.41 23.69
N LEU A 23 -16.88 -11.70 23.04
CA LEU A 23 -16.94 -12.66 21.94
C LEU A 23 -16.18 -12.16 20.71
N ILE A 24 -16.31 -10.88 20.37
CA ILE A 24 -15.53 -10.24 19.30
C ILE A 24 -14.04 -10.30 19.65
N ALA A 25 -13.65 -9.91 20.86
CA ALA A 25 -12.27 -9.95 21.32
C ALA A 25 -11.69 -11.37 21.41
N ALA A 26 -12.50 -12.37 21.79
CA ALA A 26 -12.10 -13.77 21.81
C ALA A 26 -11.95 -14.34 20.39
N ALA A 27 -12.84 -13.97 19.47
CA ALA A 27 -12.74 -14.34 18.05
C ALA A 27 -11.48 -13.72 17.41
N VAL A 28 -11.22 -12.45 17.69
CA VAL A 28 -10.00 -11.73 17.29
C VAL A 28 -8.75 -12.43 17.85
N ARG A 29 -8.73 -12.78 19.15
CA ARG A 29 -7.61 -13.51 19.77
C ARG A 29 -7.36 -14.91 19.18
N ARG A 30 -8.43 -15.66 18.86
CA ARG A 30 -8.32 -16.98 18.22
C ARG A 30 -7.79 -16.88 16.79
N ARG A 31 -8.15 -15.81 16.06
CA ARG A 31 -7.71 -15.55 14.68
C ARG A 31 -6.27 -15.04 14.60
N HIS A 32 -5.79 -14.36 15.64
CA HIS A 32 -4.41 -13.83 15.73
C HIS A 32 -3.40 -14.79 16.37
N ARG A 33 -3.60 -16.11 16.28
CA ARG A 33 -2.56 -17.04 16.77
C ARG A 33 -1.26 -16.76 16.00
N PRO A 34 -0.16 -16.36 16.68
CA PRO A 34 1.07 -16.02 15.98
C PRO A 34 1.60 -17.25 15.25
N PRO A 35 2.03 -17.12 13.98
CA PRO A 35 2.61 -18.24 13.27
C PRO A 35 3.91 -18.69 13.94
N GLY A 36 4.31 -19.95 13.68
CA GLY A 36 5.57 -20.50 14.18
C GLY A 36 6.76 -19.60 13.86
N ARG A 37 7.70 -19.49 14.81
CA ARG A 37 8.91 -18.67 14.70
C ARG A 37 9.66 -19.00 13.40
N GLY A 38 10.07 -17.98 12.66
CA GLY A 38 10.86 -18.10 11.42
C GLY A 38 10.07 -17.93 10.11
N LEU A 39 8.74 -17.81 10.16
CA LEU A 39 7.92 -17.51 8.99
C LEU A 39 7.73 -15.99 8.88
N THR A 40 8.28 -15.37 7.83
CA THR A 40 7.85 -14.01 7.45
C THR A 40 6.36 -14.09 7.16
N LEU A 41 5.54 -13.30 7.87
CA LEU A 41 4.10 -13.22 7.65
C LEU A 41 3.84 -12.92 6.17
N ARG A 42 3.53 -13.96 5.39
CA ARG A 42 3.00 -13.77 4.04
C ARG A 42 1.60 -13.19 4.19
N PRO A 43 1.24 -12.18 3.39
CA PRO A 43 -0.10 -11.64 3.47
C PRO A 43 -1.12 -12.74 3.14
N GLY A 44 -1.84 -13.23 4.14
CA GLY A 44 -3.00 -14.10 3.99
C GLY A 44 -4.30 -13.33 4.07
N PRO A 45 -5.47 -13.99 3.96
CA PRO A 45 -6.78 -13.37 4.16
C PRO A 45 -6.96 -12.76 5.58
N ASP A 46 -6.09 -13.12 6.53
CA ASP A 46 -6.04 -12.55 7.88
C ASP A 46 -5.06 -11.38 8.03
N THR A 47 -4.39 -10.97 6.95
CA THR A 47 -3.59 -9.74 6.96
C THR A 47 -4.53 -8.58 7.23
N PRO A 48 -4.20 -7.70 8.19
CA PRO A 48 -5.11 -6.66 8.60
C PRO A 48 -5.57 -5.81 7.40
N LEU A 49 -6.86 -5.53 7.38
CA LEU A 49 -7.59 -4.82 6.33
C LEU A 49 -6.91 -3.52 5.86
N TRP A 50 -6.10 -2.90 6.74
CA TRP A 50 -5.31 -1.72 6.41
C TRP A 50 -4.37 -1.93 5.22
N ARG A 51 -3.86 -3.15 4.97
CA ARG A 51 -2.99 -3.42 3.81
C ARG A 51 -3.77 -3.26 2.51
N ASP A 52 -4.92 -3.91 2.41
CA ASP A 52 -5.73 -3.88 1.20
C ASP A 52 -6.34 -2.50 0.99
N GLU A 53 -6.74 -1.82 2.05
CA GLU A 53 -7.19 -0.43 2.00
C GLU A 53 -6.06 0.51 1.54
N LEU A 54 -4.86 0.37 2.10
CA LEU A 54 -3.69 1.17 1.70
C LEU A 54 -3.34 0.93 0.23
N VAL A 55 -3.33 -0.33 -0.22
CA VAL A 55 -3.11 -0.68 -1.63
C VAL A 55 -4.20 -0.10 -2.52
N ARG A 56 -5.47 -0.15 -2.09
CA ARG A 56 -6.61 0.45 -2.80
C ARG A 56 -6.43 1.94 -2.99
N GLN A 57 -5.99 2.67 -1.96
CA GLN A 57 -5.75 4.11 -2.02
C GLN A 57 -4.51 4.49 -2.83
N VAL A 58 -3.46 3.65 -2.81
CA VAL A 58 -2.21 3.90 -3.57
C VAL A 58 -2.37 3.63 -5.07
N ARG A 59 -3.18 2.63 -5.45
CA ARG A 59 -3.35 2.18 -6.86
C ARG A 59 -3.70 3.30 -7.86
N PRO A 60 -4.63 4.23 -7.57
CA PRO A 60 -4.95 5.34 -8.46
C PRO A 60 -3.73 6.19 -8.83
N HIS A 61 -2.87 6.49 -7.84
CA HIS A 61 -1.68 7.34 -8.02
C HIS A 61 -0.56 6.66 -8.82
N LEU A 62 -0.60 5.33 -8.95
CA LEU A 62 0.38 4.55 -9.70
C LEU A 62 0.07 4.42 -11.20
N ARG A 63 -1.07 4.93 -11.66
CA ARG A 63 -1.45 4.89 -13.09
C ARG A 63 -0.59 5.79 -13.97
N LYS A 64 -0.04 6.87 -13.41
CA LYS A 64 0.81 7.83 -14.14
C LYS A 64 2.14 7.17 -14.54
N TYR A 65 2.59 7.43 -15.77
CA TYR A 65 3.86 6.89 -16.26
C TYR A 65 5.02 7.29 -15.32
N GLY A 66 5.85 6.32 -14.95
CA GLY A 66 6.99 6.54 -14.06
C GLY A 66 6.67 6.61 -12.57
N ALA A 67 5.39 6.71 -12.16
CA ALA A 67 5.00 6.79 -10.74
C ALA A 67 5.50 5.60 -9.93
N LYS A 68 5.35 4.38 -10.46
CA LYS A 68 5.89 3.17 -9.85
C LYS A 68 7.42 3.19 -9.73
N ALA A 69 8.12 3.85 -10.65
CA ALA A 69 9.58 4.01 -10.57
C ALA A 69 9.98 4.95 -9.42
N GLN A 70 9.28 6.08 -9.31
CA GLN A 70 9.52 7.07 -8.27
C GLN A 70 9.20 6.49 -6.90
N LEU A 71 8.08 5.77 -6.76
CA LEU A 71 7.75 5.09 -5.52
C LEU A 71 8.79 4.02 -5.15
N ALA A 72 9.25 3.22 -6.11
CA ALA A 72 10.30 2.23 -5.86
C ALA A 72 11.60 2.86 -5.35
N ARG A 73 12.00 4.01 -5.91
CA ARG A 73 13.16 4.78 -5.43
C ARG A 73 12.95 5.34 -4.03
N LEU A 74 11.77 5.90 -3.76
CA LEU A 74 11.41 6.43 -2.44
C LEU A 74 11.48 5.34 -1.36
N LEU A 75 10.96 4.15 -1.66
CA LEU A 75 10.95 3.02 -0.72
C LEU A 75 12.28 2.26 -0.66
N GLY A 76 13.26 2.61 -1.48
CA GLY A 76 14.53 1.88 -1.59
C GLY A 76 14.34 0.42 -1.99
N LEU A 77 13.36 0.12 -2.86
CA LEU A 77 13.00 -1.25 -3.25
C LEU A 77 13.15 -1.48 -4.76
N PRO A 78 13.53 -2.70 -5.20
CA PRO A 78 13.38 -3.10 -6.58
C PRO A 78 11.92 -3.02 -7.04
N ARG A 79 11.71 -2.61 -8.30
CA ARG A 79 10.36 -2.53 -8.91
C ARG A 79 9.59 -3.86 -8.88
N GLN A 80 10.31 -4.98 -8.93
CA GLN A 80 9.73 -6.31 -8.84
C GLN A 80 9.18 -6.57 -7.44
N ARG A 81 9.96 -6.30 -6.38
CA ARG A 81 9.50 -6.39 -4.98
C ARG A 81 8.28 -5.50 -4.73
N LEU A 82 8.25 -4.31 -5.31
CA LEU A 82 7.09 -3.43 -5.21
C LEU A 82 5.83 -4.00 -5.89
N GLN A 83 5.99 -4.75 -6.99
CA GLN A 83 4.89 -5.49 -7.63
C GLN A 83 4.34 -6.57 -6.70
N ASP A 84 5.25 -7.32 -6.08
CA ASP A 84 4.91 -8.44 -5.19
C ASP A 84 4.09 -7.93 -3.99
N CYS A 85 4.49 -6.78 -3.44
CA CYS A 85 3.77 -6.13 -2.35
C CYS A 85 2.42 -5.52 -2.78
N LEU A 86 2.37 -4.71 -3.84
CA LEU A 86 1.18 -3.90 -4.16
C LEU A 86 0.18 -4.55 -5.11
N LYS A 87 0.63 -5.50 -5.94
CA LYS A 87 -0.24 -6.17 -6.94
C LYS A 87 -0.42 -7.65 -6.64
N ALA A 88 0.66 -8.39 -6.44
CA ALA A 88 0.57 -9.84 -6.30
C ALA A 88 0.05 -10.29 -4.94
N GLY A 89 0.20 -9.47 -3.90
CA GLY A 89 -0.21 -9.87 -2.56
C GLY A 89 0.78 -10.83 -1.88
N SER A 90 1.86 -11.22 -2.54
CA SER A 90 2.75 -12.31 -2.12
C SER A 90 3.81 -11.87 -1.11
N ALA A 91 3.98 -10.56 -0.91
CA ALA A 91 4.93 -9.97 0.03
C ALA A 91 4.31 -8.80 0.81
N SER A 92 4.90 -8.50 1.97
CA SER A 92 4.58 -7.31 2.76
C SER A 92 5.78 -6.35 2.79
N LEU A 93 5.48 -5.08 2.96
CA LEU A 93 6.47 -4.08 3.35
C LEU A 93 6.76 -4.23 4.85
N ASP A 94 7.98 -3.90 5.25
CA ASP A 94 8.28 -3.68 6.67
C ASP A 94 7.62 -2.38 7.18
N ALA A 95 7.76 -2.13 8.48
CA ALA A 95 7.16 -0.98 9.14
C ALA A 95 7.68 0.36 8.59
N GLU A 96 8.99 0.51 8.39
CA GLU A 96 9.61 1.74 7.89
C GLU A 96 9.10 2.10 6.49
N ARG A 97 9.11 1.12 5.59
CA ARG A 97 8.63 1.29 4.21
C ARG A 97 7.12 1.52 4.17
N THR A 98 6.37 0.97 5.12
CA THR A 98 4.93 1.26 5.28
C THR A 98 4.70 2.71 5.71
N LEU A 99 5.50 3.23 6.65
CA LEU A 99 5.42 4.65 7.06
C LEU A 99 5.76 5.59 5.91
N LEU A 100 6.79 5.28 5.11
CA LEU A 100 7.12 6.03 3.91
C LEU A 100 5.98 6.01 2.88
N LEU A 101 5.33 4.86 2.70
CA LEU A 101 4.17 4.72 1.81
C LEU A 101 2.97 5.56 2.28
N LEU A 102 2.72 5.62 3.59
CA LEU A 102 1.67 6.46 4.17
C LEU A 102 1.97 7.95 3.98
N GLY A 103 3.22 8.37 4.20
CA GLY A 103 3.65 9.74 3.93
C GLY A 103 3.47 10.12 2.46
N TRP A 104 3.84 9.22 1.56
CA TRP A 104 3.64 9.39 0.11
C TRP A 104 2.16 9.49 -0.25
N LEU A 105 1.27 8.69 0.35
CA LEU A 105 -0.17 8.81 0.15
C LEU A 105 -0.72 10.14 0.67
N GLY A 106 -0.26 10.58 1.85
CA GLY A 106 -0.62 11.87 2.44
C GLY A 106 -0.18 13.07 1.60
N PHE A 107 0.84 12.93 0.75
CA PHE A 107 1.22 13.94 -0.23
C PHE A 107 0.12 14.12 -1.30
N PHE A 108 -0.43 13.03 -1.86
CA PHE A 108 -1.51 13.13 -2.84
C PHE A 108 -2.84 13.56 -2.25
N GLN A 109 -3.15 13.12 -1.03
CA GLN A 109 -4.38 13.55 -0.35
C GLN A 109 -4.41 15.07 -0.11
N ARG A 110 -3.23 15.71 -0.01
CA ARG A 110 -3.08 17.17 0.09
C ARG A 110 -3.00 17.88 -1.28
N GLY A 111 -3.23 17.15 -2.38
CA GLY A 111 -3.20 17.71 -3.74
C GLY A 111 -1.82 17.70 -4.40
N GLY A 112 -0.84 16.99 -3.84
CA GLY A 112 0.48 16.86 -4.46
C GLY A 112 0.44 16.08 -5.78
N GLU A 113 1.23 16.53 -6.76
CA GLU A 113 1.36 15.88 -8.07
C GLU A 113 2.76 15.32 -8.30
N LEU A 114 2.86 14.14 -8.92
CA LEU A 114 4.14 13.62 -9.41
C LEU A 114 4.58 14.37 -10.65
N THR A 115 5.65 15.14 -10.52
CA THR A 115 6.38 15.65 -11.68
C THR A 115 7.12 14.48 -12.33
N PRO A 116 6.86 14.16 -13.60
CA PRO A 116 7.61 13.11 -14.29
C PRO A 116 9.08 13.54 -14.38
N VAL A 117 10.00 12.67 -13.96
CA VAL A 117 11.43 12.90 -14.20
C VAL A 117 11.67 12.79 -15.70
N VAL A 118 11.72 13.93 -16.37
CA VAL A 118 12.18 14.04 -17.75
C VAL A 118 13.64 13.61 -17.75
N ARG A 119 13.92 12.42 -18.31
CA ARG A 119 15.30 12.09 -18.65
C ARG A 119 15.68 13.05 -19.78
N PRO A 120 16.71 13.89 -19.63
CA PRO A 120 17.21 14.65 -20.76
C PRO A 120 17.51 13.64 -21.85
N GLY A 121 16.83 13.79 -22.98
CA GLY A 121 16.98 12.89 -24.11
C GLY A 121 18.46 12.71 -24.42
N ARG A 122 18.84 11.48 -24.79
CA ARG A 122 20.15 11.17 -25.36
C ARG A 122 20.48 12.31 -26.32
N ARG A 123 21.50 13.13 -26.03
CA ARG A 123 21.89 14.24 -26.92
C ARG A 123 21.89 13.68 -28.34
N SER A 124 21.00 14.19 -29.19
CA SER A 124 21.06 13.89 -30.61
C SER A 124 22.49 14.21 -31.03
N ARG A 125 23.17 13.20 -31.57
CA ARG A 125 24.51 13.37 -32.12
C ARG A 125 24.41 14.55 -33.10
N GLN A 126 25.00 15.69 -32.76
CA GLN A 126 24.97 16.87 -33.63
C GLN A 126 25.49 16.43 -35.00
N PRO A 127 24.70 16.57 -36.08
CA PRO A 127 25.18 16.32 -37.43
C PRO A 127 26.04 17.53 -37.81
N GLY A 128 27.32 17.51 -37.43
CA GLY A 128 28.20 18.64 -37.72
C GLY A 128 29.56 18.65 -37.02
N ALA A 129 30.00 17.56 -36.39
CA ALA A 129 31.40 17.50 -35.96
C ALA A 129 32.30 17.46 -37.21
N PRO A 130 33.17 18.47 -37.43
CA PRO A 130 34.09 18.45 -38.57
C PRO A 130 35.05 17.25 -38.44
N PRO A 131 35.46 16.65 -39.55
CA PRO A 131 36.38 15.52 -39.53
C PRO A 131 37.67 15.95 -38.84
N VAL A 132 38.05 15.22 -37.79
CA VAL A 132 39.35 15.35 -37.13
C VAL A 132 40.42 15.01 -38.18
N PRO A 133 41.35 15.92 -38.51
CA PRO A 133 42.42 15.59 -39.44
C PRO A 133 43.25 14.46 -38.82
N GLY A 134 43.30 13.33 -39.53
CA GLY A 134 44.16 12.21 -39.17
C GLY A 134 45.61 12.66 -39.27
N ASN A 135 46.37 12.48 -38.19
CA ASN A 135 47.81 12.62 -38.22
C ASN A 135 48.37 11.54 -39.16
N VAL A 136 49.04 12.01 -40.21
CA VAL A 136 49.97 11.24 -41.05
C VAL A 136 51.26 11.01 -40.29
#